data_AF-V2XXB2-F1
#
_entry.id   AF-V2XXB2-F1
#
_cell.length_a   1.000
_cell.length_b   1.000
_cell.length_c   1.000
_cell.angle_alpha   90.00
_cell.angle_beta   90.00
_cell.angle_gamma   90.00
#
_symmetry.space_group_name_H-M   'P 1'
#
loop_
_entity.id
_entity.type
_entity.pdbx_description
1 polymer ?
#
loop_
_entity_poly.entity_id
_entity_poly.type
_entity_poly.pdbx_seq_one_letter_code
_entity_poly.pdbx_strand_id
1 'polypeptide(L)'
;MNATILFDESYKQAQEYGKTWNEDNRRKLQQNFQKKEEVAIKQISDGDQKEYMAKGLCFWCGRGGHQIRDCPDTLKKEEKKREELKKLSKEERFTKIRVLVNDQTEEEKNMLIDLMEQKGF
;
A
#
# COMPACT_ATOMS: atom_id res chain seq x y z
N MET A 1 -33.25 7.12 34.94
CA MET A 1 -32.61 6.03 34.17
C MET A 1 -31.12 6.10 34.44
N ASN A 2 -30.53 5.03 34.96
CA ASN A 2 -29.21 5.05 35.58
C ASN A 2 -28.10 4.93 34.52
N ALA A 3 -27.15 5.88 34.51
CA ALA A 3 -26.06 5.95 33.52
C ALA A 3 -25.23 4.65 33.41
N THR A 4 -25.21 3.84 34.47
CA THR A 4 -24.56 2.52 34.52
C THR A 4 -25.17 1.51 33.54
N ILE A 5 -26.47 1.60 33.26
CA ILE A 5 -27.18 0.67 32.37
C ILE A 5 -26.84 0.98 30.90
N LEU A 6 -26.76 2.27 30.55
CA LEU A 6 -26.36 2.73 29.21
C LEU A 6 -24.93 2.32 28.84
N PHE A 7 -24.01 2.35 29.80
CA PHE A 7 -22.62 1.94 29.58
C PHE A 7 -22.51 0.43 29.34
N ASP A 8 -23.19 -0.39 30.15
CA ASP A 8 -23.18 -1.85 30.03
C ASP A 8 -23.82 -2.33 28.71
N GLU A 9 -24.90 -1.66 28.26
CA GLU A 9 -25.57 -1.96 27.00
C GLU A 9 -24.70 -1.58 25.79
N SER A 10 -24.07 -0.39 25.82
CA SER A 10 -23.12 0.03 24.77
C SER A 10 -21.88 -0.88 24.71
N TYR A 11 -21.39 -1.37 25.85
CA TYR A 11 -20.26 -2.28 25.94
C TYR A 11 -20.61 -3.67 25.37
N LYS A 12 -21.81 -4.17 25.66
CA LYS A 12 -22.33 -5.41 25.07
C LYS A 12 -22.48 -5.30 23.56
N GLN A 13 -22.98 -4.17 23.06
CA GLN A 13 -23.10 -3.94 21.61
C GLN A 13 -21.73 -3.84 20.91
N ALA A 14 -20.75 -3.21 21.53
CA ALA A 14 -19.37 -3.16 21.03
C ALA A 14 -18.72 -4.56 21.01
N GLN A 15 -18.98 -5.39 22.02
CA GLN A 15 -18.51 -6.78 22.05
C GLN A 15 -19.17 -7.65 20.96
N GLU A 16 -20.47 -7.49 20.71
CA GLU A 16 -21.16 -8.20 19.63
C GLU A 16 -20.67 -7.79 18.24
N TYR A 17 -20.48 -6.48 18.01
CA TYR A 17 -19.87 -5.98 16.78
C TYR A 17 -18.45 -6.51 16.57
N GLY A 18 -17.65 -6.65 17.64
CA GLY A 18 -16.32 -7.27 17.57
C GLY A 18 -16.36 -8.77 17.22
N LYS A 19 -17.43 -9.49 17.56
CA LYS A 19 -17.60 -10.90 17.22
C LYS A 19 -17.95 -11.08 15.74
N THR A 20 -18.91 -10.31 15.22
CA THR A 20 -19.30 -10.35 13.80
C THR A 20 -18.15 -9.91 12.88
N TRP A 21 -17.37 -8.89 13.30
CA TRP A 21 -16.20 -8.43 12.54
C TRP A 21 -15.10 -9.51 12.42
N ASN A 22 -14.93 -10.36 13.43
CA ASN A 22 -13.93 -11.44 13.40
C ASN A 22 -14.38 -12.64 12.53
N GLU A 23 -15.68 -12.88 12.38
CA GLU A 23 -16.21 -13.93 11.51
C GLU A 23 -16.08 -13.54 10.02
N ASP A 24 -16.39 -12.29 9.67
CA ASP A 24 -16.27 -11.79 8.29
C ASP A 24 -14.81 -11.63 7.85
N ASN A 25 -13.90 -11.27 8.76
CA ASN A 25 -12.48 -11.08 8.44
C ASN A 25 -11.63 -12.35 8.58
N ARG A 26 -12.14 -13.45 9.18
CA ARG A 26 -11.41 -14.73 9.22
C ARG A 26 -11.18 -15.35 7.83
N ARG A 27 -11.95 -14.94 6.81
CA ARG A 27 -11.69 -15.33 5.40
C ARG A 27 -10.59 -14.54 4.72
N LYS A 28 -10.02 -13.49 5.34
CA LYS A 28 -8.70 -12.98 4.95
C LYS A 28 -7.58 -13.77 5.63
N LEU A 29 -7.75 -15.10 5.59
CA LEU A 29 -6.66 -16.06 5.71
C LEU A 29 -5.63 -15.70 4.64
N GLN A 30 -4.39 -15.50 5.08
CA GLN A 30 -3.18 -15.49 4.27
C GLN A 30 -3.36 -14.82 2.91
N GLN A 31 -2.88 -13.59 2.77
CA GLN A 31 -2.37 -13.19 1.46
C GLN A 31 -1.34 -14.24 1.07
N ASN A 32 -1.77 -15.26 0.32
CA ASN A 32 -0.93 -15.97 -0.60
C ASN A 32 -0.28 -14.83 -1.35
N PHE A 33 1.01 -14.63 -1.10
CA PHE A 33 1.85 -13.79 -1.92
C PHE A 33 1.82 -14.49 -3.27
N GLN A 34 0.74 -14.28 -4.04
CA GLN A 34 0.70 -14.56 -5.45
C GLN A 34 1.85 -13.71 -5.96
N LYS A 35 2.98 -14.37 -6.23
CA LYS A 35 4.09 -13.76 -6.95
C LYS A 35 3.44 -12.97 -8.05
N LYS A 36 3.52 -11.63 -7.95
CA LYS A 36 3.22 -10.77 -9.08
C LYS A 36 4.01 -11.37 -10.23
N GLU A 37 3.26 -11.75 -11.25
CA GLU A 37 3.68 -11.96 -12.64
C GLU A 37 5.15 -11.64 -12.82
N GLU A 38 5.94 -12.69 -13.09
CA GLU A 38 7.39 -12.66 -13.19
C GLU A 38 7.88 -11.33 -13.77
N VAL A 39 8.18 -10.37 -12.89
CA VAL A 39 9.14 -9.34 -13.25
C VAL A 39 10.36 -10.17 -13.57
N ALA A 40 10.75 -10.18 -14.85
CA ALA A 40 11.94 -10.85 -15.33
C ALA A 40 13.16 -10.19 -14.68
N ILE A 41 13.31 -10.41 -13.38
CA ILE A 41 14.58 -10.38 -12.70
C ILE A 41 15.31 -11.51 -13.40
N LYS A 42 16.12 -11.13 -14.40
CA LYS A 42 17.06 -12.04 -15.05
C LYS A 42 17.85 -12.68 -13.91
N GLN A 43 17.43 -13.87 -13.49
CA GLN A 43 18.16 -14.61 -12.47
C GLN A 43 19.53 -14.83 -13.10
N ILE A 44 20.53 -14.22 -12.49
CA ILE A 44 21.93 -14.39 -12.90
C ILE A 44 22.19 -15.90 -12.83
N SER A 45 22.68 -16.50 -13.91
CA SER A 45 22.97 -17.94 -13.88
C SER A 45 24.02 -18.23 -12.80
N ASP A 46 24.00 -19.42 -12.21
CA ASP A 46 24.97 -19.78 -11.16
C ASP A 46 26.43 -19.63 -11.60
N GLY A 47 26.69 -19.76 -12.91
CA GLY A 47 28.00 -19.51 -13.52
C GLY A 47 28.37 -18.03 -13.51
N ASP A 48 27.45 -17.18 -13.97
CA ASP A 48 27.63 -15.73 -13.99
C ASP A 48 27.76 -15.15 -12.56
N GLN A 49 27.06 -15.74 -11.58
CA GLN A 49 27.13 -15.33 -10.19
C GLN A 49 28.54 -15.57 -9.61
N LYS A 50 29.16 -16.72 -9.90
CA LYS A 50 30.53 -17.02 -9.46
C LYS A 50 31.54 -16.08 -10.08
N GLU A 51 31.42 -15.80 -11.38
CA GLU A 51 32.29 -14.86 -12.06
C GLU A 51 32.13 -13.44 -11.51
N TYR A 52 30.89 -13.04 -11.21
CA TYR A 52 30.58 -11.75 -10.61
C TYR A 52 31.18 -11.59 -9.21
N MET A 53 31.06 -12.63 -8.37
CA MET A 53 31.68 -12.67 -7.04
C MET A 53 33.22 -12.65 -7.13
N ALA A 54 33.79 -13.38 -8.09
CA ALA A 54 35.25 -13.39 -8.33
C ALA A 54 35.77 -12.02 -8.79
N LYS A 55 34.97 -11.28 -9.57
CA LYS A 55 35.28 -9.90 -9.97
C LYS A 55 35.08 -8.87 -8.86
N GLY A 56 34.49 -9.27 -7.71
CA GLY A 56 34.26 -8.38 -6.57
C GLY A 56 33.38 -7.18 -6.90
N LEU A 57 32.42 -7.36 -7.81
CA LEU A 57 31.52 -6.29 -8.24
C LEU A 57 30.37 -6.10 -7.25
N CYS A 58 29.98 -4.86 -7.03
CA CYS A 58 28.83 -4.51 -6.20
C CYS A 58 27.52 -4.81 -6.93
N PHE A 59 26.68 -5.71 -6.41
CA PHE A 59 25.38 -6.06 -7.02
C PHE A 59 24.42 -4.88 -7.21
N TRP A 60 24.64 -3.76 -6.52
CA TRP A 60 23.80 -2.57 -6.66
C TRP A 60 24.22 -1.66 -7.81
N CYS A 61 25.53 -1.36 -7.93
CA CYS A 61 26.05 -0.38 -8.91
C CYS A 61 26.93 -0.98 -10.01
N GLY A 62 27.30 -2.27 -9.91
CA GLY A 62 28.13 -2.99 -10.87
C GLY A 62 29.63 -2.64 -10.82
N ARG A 63 30.07 -1.73 -9.94
CA ARG A 63 31.49 -1.35 -9.80
C ARG A 63 32.21 -2.22 -8.78
N GLY A 64 33.49 -2.48 -9.02
CA GLY A 64 34.34 -3.26 -8.14
C GLY A 64 34.78 -2.53 -6.87
N GLY A 65 35.35 -3.28 -5.94
CA GLY A 65 36.05 -2.74 -4.77
C GLY A 65 35.19 -2.46 -3.53
N HIS A 66 33.90 -2.81 -3.57
CA HIS A 66 33.01 -2.64 -2.42
C HIS A 66 31.82 -3.61 -2.49
N GLN A 67 31.24 -3.95 -1.35
CA GLN A 67 29.99 -4.72 -1.28
C GLN A 67 28.77 -3.78 -1.38
N ILE A 68 27.57 -4.35 -1.59
CA ILE A 68 26.31 -3.59 -1.62
C ILE A 68 26.18 -2.65 -0.41
N ARG A 69 26.60 -3.11 0.77
CA ARG A 69 26.51 -2.37 2.04
C ARG A 69 27.36 -1.09 2.03
N ASP A 70 28.50 -1.13 1.35
CA ASP A 70 29.46 -0.03 1.29
C ASP A 70 29.32 0.76 -0.02
N CYS A 71 28.21 0.58 -0.74
CA CYS A 71 28.03 1.20 -2.04
C CYS A 71 27.75 2.70 -1.90
N PRO A 72 28.63 3.57 -2.45
CA PRO A 72 28.46 5.02 -2.34
C PRO A 72 27.26 5.56 -3.14
N ASP A 73 26.69 4.74 -4.05
CA ASP A 73 25.52 5.10 -4.85
C ASP A 73 24.18 4.80 -4.15
N THR A 74 24.20 4.19 -2.96
CA THR A 74 22.99 3.92 -2.15
C THR A 74 22.23 5.22 -1.89
N LEU A 75 22.93 6.25 -1.45
CA LEU A 75 22.35 7.55 -1.09
C LEU A 75 21.70 8.27 -2.28
N LYS A 76 22.36 8.27 -3.45
CA LYS A 76 21.90 9.03 -4.63
C LYS A 76 20.61 8.48 -5.25
N LYS A 77 20.40 7.15 -5.18
CA LYS A 77 19.19 6.51 -5.73
C LYS A 77 18.05 6.47 -4.73
N GLU A 78 18.36 6.43 -3.43
CA GLU A 78 17.37 6.61 -2.37
C GLU A 78 16.81 8.02 -2.37
N GLU A 79 17.63 9.06 -2.57
CA GLU A 79 17.16 10.44 -2.73
C GLU A 79 16.22 10.59 -3.93
N LYS A 80 16.61 10.06 -5.11
CA LYS A 80 15.73 10.04 -6.30
C LYS A 80 14.43 9.27 -6.06
N LYS A 81 14.50 8.09 -5.41
CA LYS A 81 13.30 7.35 -5.01
C LYS A 81 12.46 8.12 -3.99
N ARG A 82 13.06 8.89 -3.08
CA ARG A 82 12.36 9.67 -2.05
C ARG A 82 11.72 10.92 -2.66
N GLU A 83 12.31 11.49 -3.70
CA GLU A 83 11.71 12.54 -4.53
C GLU A 83 10.55 11.99 -5.38
N GLU A 84 10.73 10.87 -6.06
CA GLU A 84 9.67 10.19 -6.83
C GLU A 84 8.56 9.62 -5.93
N LEU A 85 8.91 9.23 -4.69
CA LEU A 85 7.99 8.77 -3.64
C LEU A 85 7.52 9.89 -2.71
N LYS A 86 7.74 11.17 -3.04
CA LYS A 86 6.83 12.26 -2.62
C LYS A 86 5.48 12.06 -3.33
N LYS A 87 4.92 10.85 -3.19
CA LYS A 87 3.51 10.57 -3.28
C LYS A 87 2.86 11.64 -2.43
N LEU A 88 2.05 12.49 -3.07
CA LEU A 88 1.29 13.57 -2.44
C LEU A 88 0.96 13.19 -0.99
N SER A 89 1.32 14.08 -0.05
CA SER A 89 0.96 13.94 1.36
C SER A 89 -0.50 13.54 1.45
N LYS A 90 -0.85 12.83 2.52
CA LYS A 90 -2.24 12.51 2.82
C LYS A 90 -3.11 13.77 2.65
N GLU A 91 -2.67 14.94 3.16
CA GLU A 91 -3.37 16.21 2.94
C GLU A 91 -3.50 16.60 1.47
N GLU A 92 -2.44 16.53 0.68
CA GLU A 92 -2.46 16.96 -0.72
C GLU A 92 -3.40 16.09 -1.57
N ARG A 93 -3.50 14.79 -1.25
CA ARG A 93 -4.50 13.91 -1.87
C ARG A 93 -5.92 14.29 -1.46
N PHE A 94 -6.15 14.57 -0.19
CA PHE A 94 -7.46 15.02 0.29
C PHE A 94 -7.87 16.35 -0.34
N THR A 95 -6.95 17.31 -0.48
CA THR A 95 -7.18 18.57 -1.17
C THR A 95 -7.54 18.34 -2.63
N LYS A 96 -6.80 17.47 -3.33
CA LYS A 96 -7.09 17.14 -4.73
C LYS A 96 -8.47 16.50 -4.91
N ILE A 97 -8.84 15.57 -4.04
CA ILE A 97 -10.18 14.95 -4.06
C ILE A 97 -11.26 16.00 -3.78
N ARG A 98 -11.08 16.87 -2.78
CA ARG A 98 -12.05 17.91 -2.43
C ARG A 98 -12.28 18.89 -3.58
N VAL A 99 -11.22 19.32 -4.26
CA VAL A 99 -11.32 20.21 -5.43
C VAL A 99 -12.13 19.53 -6.52
N LEU A 100 -11.80 18.29 -6.89
CA LEU A 100 -12.53 17.55 -7.92
C LEU A 100 -14.01 17.35 -7.60
N VAL A 101 -14.36 17.10 -6.34
CA VAL A 101 -15.76 16.95 -5.90
C VAL A 101 -16.52 18.28 -5.94
N ASN A 102 -15.84 19.39 -5.66
CA ASN A 102 -16.45 20.72 -5.71
C ASN A 102 -16.64 21.23 -7.14
N ASP A 103 -15.76 20.84 -8.07
CA ASP A 103 -15.85 21.21 -9.49
C ASP A 103 -16.99 20.48 -10.23
N GLN A 104 -17.52 19.40 -9.67
CA GLN A 104 -18.68 18.70 -10.21
C GLN A 104 -19.96 19.51 -10.04
N THR A 105 -20.77 19.58 -11.09
CA THR A 105 -22.10 20.22 -11.00
C THR A 105 -23.07 19.36 -10.19
N GLU A 106 -24.10 19.98 -9.63
CA GLU A 106 -25.12 19.24 -8.86
C GLU A 106 -25.83 18.18 -9.71
N GLU A 107 -25.95 18.40 -11.02
CA GLU A 107 -26.51 17.44 -11.97
C GLU A 107 -25.64 16.18 -12.10
N GLU A 108 -24.32 16.33 -12.19
CA GLU A 108 -23.38 15.20 -12.25
C GLU A 108 -23.36 14.39 -10.96
N LYS A 109 -23.49 15.07 -9.82
CA LYS A 109 -23.61 14.42 -8.50
C LYS A 109 -24.91 13.62 -8.40
N ASN A 110 -26.02 14.21 -8.82
CA ASN A 110 -27.32 13.55 -8.80
C ASN A 110 -27.36 12.34 -9.74
N MET A 111 -26.80 12.45 -10.96
CA MET A 111 -26.66 11.30 -11.86
C MET A 111 -25.84 10.16 -11.26
N LEU A 112 -24.79 10.47 -10.49
CA LEU A 112 -23.99 9.46 -9.80
C LEU A 112 -24.77 8.77 -8.68
N ILE A 113 -25.56 9.53 -7.91
CA ILE A 113 -26.41 9.00 -6.83
C ILE A 113 -27.47 8.04 -7.43
N ASP A 114 -28.17 8.47 -8.47
CA ASP A 114 -29.17 7.65 -9.16
C ASP A 114 -28.56 6.32 -9.68
N LEU A 115 -27.33 6.39 -10.20
CA LEU A 115 -26.60 5.22 -10.68
C LEU A 115 -26.19 4.27 -9.54
N MET A 116 -25.88 4.80 -8.35
CA MET A 116 -25.57 4.00 -7.16
C MET A 116 -26.83 3.30 -6.63
N GLU A 117 -27.95 4.02 -6.55
CA GLU A 117 -29.25 3.47 -6.12
C GLU A 117 -29.72 2.35 -7.07
N GLN A 118 -29.59 2.53 -8.39
CA GLN A 118 -29.93 1.51 -9.38
C GLN A 118 -29.07 0.23 -9.24
N LYS A 119 -27.84 0.36 -8.74
CA LYS A 119 -26.93 -0.78 -8.52
C LYS A 119 -27.07 -1.40 -7.12
N GLY A 120 -27.93 -0.87 -6.26
CA GLY A 120 -28.21 -1.41 -4.92
C GLY A 120 -27.06 -1.25 -3.93
N PHE A 121 -26.29 -0.16 -4.05
CA PHE A 121 -25.27 0.22 -3.07
C PHE A 121 -25.85 0.98 -1.88
#